data_AF-J2XLA8-F1
#
_entry.id   AF-J2XLA8-F1
#
_cell.length_a   1.000
_cell.length_b   1.000
_cell.length_c   1.000
_cell.angle_alpha   90.00
_cell.angle_beta   90.00
_cell.angle_gamma   90.00
#
_symmetry.space_group_name_H-M   'P 1'
#
loop_
_entity.id
_entity.type
_entity.pdbx_description
1 polymer ?
#
loop_
_entity_poly.entity_id
_entity_poly.type
_entity_poly.pdbx_seq_one_letter_code
_entity_poly.pdbx_strand_id
1 'polypeptide(L)'
;MPPSEPYLDFAALSIDSNILRGQRYNFDGGILKQLEQFHGSPVQIVQPDVIHSEGVQHLSSEIAEALKTARGNLRTLAKYANNSEISKFGDSHLQNINPAVMAEDKLKNFYQRINGMVIASSRVSISDLMRMYFSTEAPFESTNDKKHEFPDAIALLTLESWAVGNDKRTVLVSKDKGWHAFAKGSPYLHVVEDLPDALALFQPHTKVKTLIEMLQADGLLDRDGTLFHSIKNAISESASEQTPEIEANSLFYFENDEIQIEYLGHKFAQGEDNKPKVRIVLIEDDLVVLSLTALINTKIMTTFSFSQYDSIDKDYVSLGGSVEERNESYEADVLIHFKGDWKELGNSLAPNEIEVVGEMGIVKFGDIAPDYSSDRDEELRWEWEWEQEVERRRDEAMNSKR
;
A
#
# COMPACT_ATOMS: atom_id res chain seq x y z
N MET A 1 17.41 1.75 -44.07
CA MET A 1 16.97 0.73 -43.09
C MET A 1 16.37 1.48 -41.93
N PRO A 2 15.19 1.11 -41.42
CA PRO A 2 14.75 1.63 -40.13
C PRO A 2 15.84 1.28 -39.09
N PRO A 3 16.07 2.13 -38.07
CA PRO A 3 16.96 1.76 -36.98
C PRO A 3 16.46 0.42 -36.42
N SER A 4 17.36 -0.56 -36.32
CA SER A 4 17.06 -1.84 -35.69
C SER A 4 16.50 -1.55 -34.29
N GLU A 5 15.25 -1.94 -34.05
CA GLU A 5 14.64 -1.85 -32.73
C GLU A 5 15.60 -2.49 -31.71
N PRO A 6 15.80 -1.88 -30.52
CA PRO A 6 16.58 -2.52 -29.48
C PRO A 6 15.97 -3.89 -29.20
N TYR A 7 16.80 -4.94 -29.28
CA TYR A 7 16.39 -6.29 -28.96
C TYR A 7 16.02 -6.32 -27.47
N LEU A 8 14.72 -6.32 -27.18
CA LEU A 8 14.21 -6.55 -25.83
C LEU A 8 14.28 -8.05 -25.54
N ASP A 9 14.85 -8.42 -24.39
CA ASP A 9 14.95 -9.83 -23.97
C ASP A 9 13.57 -10.47 -23.70
N PHE A 10 12.54 -9.63 -23.58
CA PHE A 10 11.16 -9.98 -23.30
C PHE A 10 10.19 -9.19 -24.18
N ALA A 11 9.12 -9.83 -24.62
CA ALA A 11 8.12 -9.24 -25.53
C ALA A 11 6.72 -9.13 -24.93
N ALA A 12 6.54 -9.59 -23.68
CA ALA A 12 5.26 -9.55 -23.00
C ALA A 12 5.41 -9.50 -21.48
N LEU A 13 4.36 -9.03 -20.81
CA LEU A 13 4.25 -8.89 -19.35
C LEU A 13 2.88 -9.41 -18.88
N SER A 14 2.86 -10.11 -17.76
CA SER A 14 1.62 -10.46 -17.04
C SER A 14 1.81 -10.24 -15.54
N ILE A 15 0.72 -9.90 -14.86
CA ILE A 15 0.76 -9.49 -13.45
C ILE A 15 -0.16 -10.40 -12.66
N ASP A 16 0.36 -11.01 -11.61
CA ASP A 16 -0.42 -11.84 -10.70
C ASP A 16 -1.42 -11.00 -9.87
N SER A 17 -2.50 -11.63 -9.42
CA SER A 17 -3.53 -10.99 -8.58
C SER A 17 -2.92 -10.44 -7.28
N ASN A 18 -1.91 -11.12 -6.72
CA ASN A 18 -1.23 -10.65 -5.51
C ASN A 18 -0.51 -9.30 -5.69
N ILE A 19 0.00 -9.00 -6.88
CA ILE A 19 0.66 -7.72 -7.20
C ILE A 19 -0.39 -6.64 -7.37
N LEU A 20 -1.44 -6.90 -8.16
CA LEU A 20 -2.55 -5.95 -8.36
C LEU A 20 -3.19 -5.56 -7.02
N ARG A 21 -3.41 -6.56 -6.16
CA ARG A 21 -3.95 -6.39 -4.81
C ARG A 21 -2.99 -5.66 -3.89
N GLY A 22 -1.70 -6.00 -3.93
CA GLY A 22 -0.67 -5.31 -3.16
C GLY A 22 -0.55 -3.82 -3.53
N GLN A 23 -0.87 -3.47 -4.77
CA GLN A 23 -0.94 -2.11 -5.28
C GLN A 23 -2.35 -1.50 -5.20
N ARG A 24 -3.28 -2.13 -4.46
CA ARG A 24 -4.66 -1.67 -4.19
C ARG A 24 -5.47 -1.31 -5.44
N TYR A 25 -5.15 -1.90 -6.58
CA TYR A 25 -5.75 -1.51 -7.86
C TYR A 25 -5.70 0.00 -8.12
N ASN A 26 -4.63 0.67 -7.66
CA ASN A 26 -4.38 2.09 -7.93
C ASN A 26 -3.95 2.26 -9.39
N PHE A 27 -4.87 2.10 -10.33
CA PHE A 27 -4.59 2.17 -11.76
C PHE A 27 -4.31 3.58 -12.28
N ASP A 28 -4.65 4.61 -11.50
CA ASP A 28 -4.55 6.01 -11.90
C ASP A 28 -3.31 6.72 -11.30
N GLY A 29 -2.58 6.03 -10.41
CA GLY A 29 -1.35 6.49 -9.76
C GLY A 29 -0.35 5.34 -9.55
N GLY A 30 0.77 5.64 -8.91
CA GLY A 30 1.75 4.64 -8.50
C GLY A 30 2.35 3.84 -9.66
N ILE A 31 2.83 2.64 -9.35
CA ILE A 31 3.59 1.80 -10.28
C ILE A 31 2.70 1.17 -11.35
N LEU A 32 1.41 0.94 -11.07
CA LEU A 32 0.47 0.37 -12.05
C LEU A 32 0.20 1.34 -13.20
N LYS A 33 0.12 2.64 -12.95
CA LYS A 33 -0.01 3.66 -13.99
C LYS A 33 1.17 3.65 -14.97
N GLN A 34 2.36 3.28 -14.49
CA GLN A 34 3.57 3.24 -15.32
C GLN A 34 3.49 2.20 -16.44
N LEU A 35 2.54 1.26 -16.38
CA LEU A 35 2.28 0.30 -17.45
C LEU A 35 1.68 0.95 -18.70
N GLU A 36 1.14 2.17 -18.61
CA GLU A 36 0.68 2.94 -19.77
C GLU A 36 1.81 3.21 -20.77
N GLN A 37 3.08 3.15 -20.33
CA GLN A 37 4.26 3.20 -21.20
C GLN A 37 4.21 2.15 -22.33
N PHE A 38 3.50 1.03 -22.12
CA PHE A 38 3.41 -0.05 -23.09
C PHE A 38 2.29 0.13 -24.13
N HIS A 39 1.38 1.10 -23.96
CA HIS A 39 0.20 1.25 -24.83
C HIS A 39 0.54 1.31 -26.33
N GLY A 40 1.56 2.10 -26.68
CA GLY A 40 2.06 2.23 -28.05
C GLY A 40 3.29 1.38 -28.37
N SER A 41 3.72 0.52 -27.45
CA SER A 41 4.95 -0.26 -27.56
C SER A 41 4.71 -1.63 -28.21
N PRO A 42 5.77 -2.32 -28.69
CA PRO A 42 5.66 -3.70 -29.15
C PRO A 42 5.47 -4.72 -28.01
N VAL A 43 5.66 -4.31 -26.74
CA VAL A 43 5.47 -5.17 -25.56
C VAL A 43 3.98 -5.42 -25.36
N GLN A 44 3.59 -6.68 -25.21
CA GLN A 44 2.20 -7.06 -24.99
C GLN A 44 1.92 -7.31 -23.52
N ILE A 45 0.92 -6.63 -22.97
CA ILE A 45 0.40 -6.96 -21.65
C ILE A 45 -0.71 -7.99 -21.81
N VAL A 46 -0.54 -9.15 -21.18
CA VAL A 46 -1.49 -10.26 -21.24
C VAL A 46 -1.94 -10.67 -19.85
N GLN A 47 -3.24 -10.85 -19.67
CA GLN A 47 -3.82 -11.22 -18.38
C GLN A 47 -4.69 -12.46 -18.52
N PRO A 48 -4.44 -13.56 -17.80
CA PRO A 48 -5.34 -14.71 -17.82
C PRO A 48 -6.73 -14.33 -17.31
N ASP A 49 -7.77 -14.88 -17.94
CA ASP A 49 -9.16 -14.68 -17.54
C ASP A 49 -9.46 -15.08 -16.09
N VAL A 50 -8.73 -16.08 -15.57
CA VAL A 50 -8.79 -16.49 -14.17
C VAL A 50 -8.30 -15.39 -13.23
N ILE A 51 -7.16 -14.76 -13.53
CA ILE A 51 -6.63 -13.64 -12.73
C ILE A 51 -7.52 -12.39 -12.88
N HIS A 52 -8.06 -12.14 -14.08
CA HIS A 52 -9.08 -11.09 -14.26
C HIS A 52 -10.28 -11.31 -13.35
N SER A 53 -10.82 -12.53 -13.31
CA SER A 53 -11.97 -12.89 -12.49
C SER A 53 -11.68 -12.76 -10.99
N GLU A 54 -10.48 -13.14 -10.53
CA GLU A 54 -10.03 -12.90 -9.16
C GLU A 54 -9.95 -11.42 -8.83
N GLY A 55 -9.38 -10.61 -9.75
CA GLY A 55 -9.32 -9.16 -9.62
C GLY A 55 -10.71 -8.54 -9.47
N VAL A 56 -11.66 -8.93 -10.32
CA VAL A 56 -13.06 -8.46 -10.25
C VAL A 56 -13.68 -8.84 -8.91
N GLN A 57 -13.50 -10.08 -8.45
CA GLN A 57 -14.08 -10.55 -7.20
C GLN A 57 -13.53 -9.78 -5.99
N HIS A 58 -12.21 -9.61 -5.91
CA HIS A 58 -11.58 -8.95 -4.78
C HIS A 58 -11.87 -7.45 -4.77
N LEU A 59 -11.70 -6.75 -5.89
CA LEU A 59 -12.03 -5.33 -6.02
C LEU A 59 -13.52 -5.06 -5.77
N SER A 60 -14.42 -5.92 -6.24
CA SER A 60 -15.87 -5.84 -5.94
C SER A 60 -16.14 -5.93 -4.44
N SER A 61 -15.39 -6.76 -3.71
CA SER A 61 -15.53 -6.90 -2.26
C SER A 61 -15.06 -5.64 -1.54
N GLU A 62 -13.93 -5.04 -1.95
CA GLU A 62 -13.45 -3.77 -1.40
C GLU A 62 -14.41 -2.61 -1.67
N ILE A 63 -14.94 -2.51 -2.89
CA ILE A 63 -15.95 -1.50 -3.25
C ILE A 63 -17.23 -1.70 -2.42
N ALA A 64 -17.67 -2.94 -2.23
CA ALA A 64 -18.87 -3.22 -1.44
C ALA A 64 -18.72 -2.77 0.02
N GLU A 65 -17.57 -3.03 0.64
CA GLU A 65 -17.31 -2.60 2.01
C GLU A 65 -17.17 -1.07 2.11
N ALA A 66 -16.46 -0.43 1.17
CA ALA A 66 -16.38 1.02 1.11
C ALA A 66 -17.76 1.69 0.98
N LEU A 67 -18.63 1.16 0.12
CA LEU A 67 -20.02 1.64 -0.02
C LEU A 67 -20.83 1.44 1.25
N LYS A 68 -20.67 0.31 1.94
CA LYS A 68 -21.34 0.02 3.20
C LYS A 68 -20.92 1.01 4.29
N THR A 69 -19.62 1.24 4.45
CA THR A 69 -19.07 2.21 5.41
C THR A 69 -19.53 3.63 5.09
N ALA A 70 -19.45 4.06 3.83
CA ALA A 70 -19.90 5.38 3.42
C ALA A 70 -21.39 5.61 3.72
N ARG A 71 -22.26 4.63 3.42
CA ARG A 71 -23.70 4.71 3.75
C ARG A 71 -23.94 4.75 5.25
N GLY A 72 -23.19 3.97 6.03
CA GLY A 72 -23.23 4.00 7.49
C GLY A 72 -22.90 5.39 8.04
N ASN A 73 -21.79 5.96 7.60
CA ASN A 73 -21.32 7.28 8.02
C ASN A 73 -22.30 8.40 7.62
N LEU A 74 -22.85 8.37 6.41
CA LEU A 74 -23.87 9.33 5.98
C LEU A 74 -25.15 9.25 6.83
N ARG A 75 -25.58 8.04 7.22
CA ARG A 75 -26.73 7.87 8.11
C ARG A 75 -26.46 8.42 9.51
N THR A 76 -25.28 8.15 10.05
CA THR A 76 -24.84 8.67 11.35
C THR A 76 -24.78 10.21 11.32
N LEU A 77 -24.19 10.77 10.27
CA LEU A 77 -24.13 12.22 10.08
C LEU A 77 -25.52 12.85 9.95
N ALA A 78 -26.43 12.23 9.18
CA ALA A 78 -27.82 12.70 9.05
C ALA A 78 -28.53 12.79 10.40
N LYS A 79 -28.27 11.84 11.32
CA LYS A 79 -28.79 11.83 12.67
C LYS A 79 -28.24 12.99 13.51
N TYR A 80 -26.93 13.20 13.52
CA TYR A 80 -26.31 14.29 14.29
C TYR A 80 -26.67 15.68 13.75
N ALA A 81 -26.71 15.83 12.42
CA ALA A 81 -27.06 17.09 11.77
C ALA A 81 -28.57 17.37 11.77
N ASN A 82 -29.41 16.43 12.21
CA ASN A 82 -30.87 16.46 12.04
C ASN A 82 -31.29 16.80 10.59
N ASN A 83 -30.54 16.29 9.61
CA ASN A 83 -30.70 16.62 8.20
C ASN A 83 -30.94 15.36 7.36
N SER A 84 -32.21 15.10 7.05
CA SER A 84 -32.63 13.96 6.23
C SER A 84 -32.18 14.02 4.76
N GLU A 85 -31.73 15.18 4.25
CA GLU A 85 -31.17 15.28 2.90
C GLU A 85 -29.83 14.53 2.80
N ILE A 86 -29.08 14.44 3.90
CA ILE A 86 -27.80 13.70 3.96
C ILE A 86 -28.05 12.20 3.79
N SER A 87 -29.07 11.63 4.45
CA SER A 87 -29.43 10.22 4.26
C SER A 87 -29.97 9.97 2.85
N LYS A 88 -30.79 10.89 2.32
CA LYS A 88 -31.32 10.78 0.94
C LYS A 88 -30.21 10.82 -0.10
N PHE A 89 -29.15 11.60 0.11
CA PHE A 89 -27.98 11.61 -0.77
C PHE A 89 -27.35 10.22 -0.87
N GLY A 90 -27.08 9.59 0.29
CA GLY A 90 -26.53 8.23 0.34
C GLY A 90 -27.44 7.19 -0.33
N ASP A 91 -28.74 7.24 -0.05
CA ASP A 91 -29.71 6.29 -0.62
C ASP A 91 -29.91 6.51 -2.14
N SER A 92 -29.88 7.76 -2.62
CA SER A 92 -30.10 8.03 -4.05
C SER A 92 -28.86 7.79 -4.92
N HIS A 93 -27.66 8.16 -4.43
CA HIS A 93 -26.44 8.15 -5.24
C HIS A 93 -25.59 6.90 -5.03
N LEU A 94 -25.62 6.30 -3.84
CA LEU A 94 -24.78 5.14 -3.54
C LEU A 94 -25.53 3.81 -3.67
N GLN A 95 -26.85 3.76 -3.50
CA GLN A 95 -27.62 2.50 -3.46
C GLN A 95 -27.57 1.70 -4.76
N ASN A 96 -27.56 2.39 -5.90
CA ASN A 96 -27.61 1.76 -7.23
C ASN A 96 -26.24 1.36 -7.78
N ILE A 97 -25.15 1.62 -7.03
CA ILE A 97 -23.82 1.20 -7.44
C ILE A 97 -23.71 -0.32 -7.27
N ASN A 98 -23.48 -1.03 -8.36
CA ASN A 98 -23.18 -2.46 -8.35
C ASN A 98 -21.65 -2.64 -8.26
N PRO A 99 -21.11 -3.17 -7.15
CA PRO A 99 -19.67 -3.31 -6.96
C PRO A 99 -18.98 -4.15 -8.05
N ALA A 100 -19.64 -5.21 -8.53
CA ALA A 100 -19.08 -6.09 -9.55
C ALA A 100 -18.95 -5.39 -10.91
N VAL A 101 -19.96 -4.59 -11.29
CA VAL A 101 -19.92 -3.81 -12.54
C VAL A 101 -18.83 -2.73 -12.46
N MET A 102 -18.75 -2.03 -11.33
CA MET A 102 -17.73 -1.01 -11.11
C MET A 102 -16.30 -1.58 -11.12
N ALA A 103 -16.10 -2.76 -10.51
CA ALA A 103 -14.82 -3.46 -10.53
C ALA A 103 -14.42 -3.90 -11.95
N GLU A 104 -15.37 -4.49 -12.68
CA GLU A 104 -15.19 -4.91 -14.08
C GLU A 104 -14.84 -3.72 -14.99
N ASP A 105 -15.56 -2.61 -14.88
CA ASP A 105 -15.30 -1.39 -15.65
C ASP A 105 -13.93 -0.81 -15.31
N LYS A 106 -13.55 -0.79 -14.03
CA LYS A 106 -12.25 -0.28 -13.57
C LYS A 106 -11.08 -1.10 -14.16
N LEU A 107 -11.16 -2.42 -14.13
CA LEU A 107 -10.15 -3.31 -14.75
C LEU A 107 -10.11 -3.17 -16.28
N LYS A 108 -11.27 -3.15 -16.94
CA LYS A 108 -11.35 -2.98 -18.40
C LYS A 108 -10.75 -1.67 -18.87
N ASN A 109 -11.08 -0.57 -18.19
CA ASN A 109 -10.54 0.75 -18.51
C ASN A 109 -9.02 0.75 -18.34
N PHE A 110 -8.50 0.14 -17.27
CA PHE A 110 -7.07 -0.02 -17.07
C PHE A 110 -6.42 -0.81 -18.22
N TYR A 111 -6.95 -1.97 -18.59
CA TYR A 111 -6.42 -2.76 -19.71
C TYR A 111 -6.44 -1.99 -21.03
N GLN A 112 -7.48 -1.18 -21.29
CA GLN A 112 -7.50 -0.32 -22.47
C GLN A 112 -6.36 0.70 -22.46
N ARG A 113 -6.12 1.38 -21.33
CA ARG A 113 -5.05 2.38 -21.21
C ARG A 113 -3.65 1.83 -21.41
N ILE A 114 -3.43 0.56 -21.09
CA ILE A 114 -2.14 -0.11 -21.21
C ILE A 114 -2.04 -1.00 -22.47
N ASN A 115 -3.06 -0.99 -23.33
CA ASN A 115 -3.21 -1.91 -24.46
C ASN A 115 -3.06 -3.41 -24.06
N GLY A 116 -3.58 -3.74 -22.88
CA GLY A 116 -3.60 -5.08 -22.32
C GLY A 116 -4.75 -5.92 -22.86
N MET A 117 -4.54 -7.23 -22.93
CA MET A 117 -5.56 -8.19 -23.38
C MET A 117 -5.80 -9.29 -22.36
N VAL A 118 -7.07 -9.66 -22.19
CA VAL A 118 -7.44 -10.84 -21.41
C VAL A 118 -7.36 -12.08 -22.31
N ILE A 119 -6.58 -13.08 -21.89
CA ILE A 119 -6.40 -14.34 -22.60
C ILE A 119 -7.20 -15.47 -21.93
N ALA A 120 -7.90 -16.26 -22.74
CA ALA A 120 -8.81 -17.29 -22.24
C ALA A 120 -8.07 -18.57 -21.82
N SER A 121 -8.39 -19.09 -20.64
CA SER A 121 -7.88 -20.37 -20.13
C SER A 121 -8.51 -21.60 -20.81
N SER A 122 -9.42 -21.40 -21.77
CA SER A 122 -10.10 -22.48 -22.51
C SER A 122 -9.16 -23.47 -23.23
N ARG A 123 -7.89 -23.12 -23.43
CA ARG A 123 -6.87 -23.99 -24.04
C ARG A 123 -6.06 -24.81 -23.03
N VAL A 124 -6.29 -24.62 -21.74
CA VAL A 124 -5.62 -25.38 -20.68
C VAL A 124 -6.14 -26.82 -20.69
N SER A 125 -5.21 -27.76 -20.74
CA SER A 125 -5.50 -29.19 -20.69
C SER A 125 -5.81 -29.60 -19.26
N ILE A 126 -7.06 -30.01 -19.01
CA ILE A 126 -7.50 -30.53 -17.71
C ILE A 126 -6.66 -31.75 -17.31
N SER A 127 -6.30 -32.59 -18.28
CA SER A 127 -5.45 -33.77 -18.02
C SER A 127 -4.06 -33.38 -17.50
N ASP A 128 -3.45 -32.32 -18.06
CA ASP A 128 -2.15 -31.82 -17.61
C ASP A 128 -2.25 -31.19 -16.23
N LEU A 129 -3.29 -30.36 -16.01
CA LEU A 129 -3.59 -29.75 -14.71
C LEU A 129 -3.75 -30.82 -13.61
N MET A 130 -4.53 -31.87 -13.88
CA MET A 130 -4.75 -32.96 -12.93
C MET A 130 -3.47 -33.78 -12.70
N ARG A 131 -2.64 -34.00 -13.75
CA ARG A 131 -1.34 -34.67 -13.57
C ARG A 131 -0.45 -33.87 -12.63
N MET A 132 -0.33 -32.56 -12.85
CA MET A 132 0.48 -31.68 -12.01
C MET A 132 0.03 -31.72 -10.56
N TYR A 133 -1.29 -31.63 -10.33
CA TYR A 133 -1.89 -31.72 -9.00
C TYR A 133 -1.54 -33.04 -8.29
N PHE A 134 -1.77 -34.19 -8.93
CA PHE A 134 -1.51 -35.49 -8.31
C PHE A 134 -0.02 -35.79 -8.12
N SER A 135 0.84 -35.16 -8.94
CA SER A 135 2.29 -35.33 -8.88
C SER A 135 2.96 -34.27 -7.99
N THR A 136 2.19 -33.32 -7.44
CA THR A 136 2.69 -32.17 -6.68
C THR A 136 3.77 -31.40 -7.45
N GLU A 137 3.53 -31.24 -8.76
CA GLU A 137 4.36 -30.39 -9.61
C GLU A 137 3.94 -28.93 -9.40
N ALA A 138 4.91 -28.02 -9.42
CA ALA A 138 4.65 -26.59 -9.29
C ALA A 138 3.54 -26.13 -10.27
N PRO A 139 2.63 -25.22 -9.88
CA PRO A 139 2.62 -24.47 -8.62
C PRO A 139 2.00 -25.21 -7.41
N PHE A 140 1.60 -26.49 -7.55
CA PHE A 140 1.01 -27.23 -6.43
C PHE A 140 2.06 -27.60 -5.38
N GLU A 141 1.75 -27.39 -4.11
CA GLU A 141 2.60 -27.75 -2.97
C GLU A 141 1.92 -28.80 -2.07
N SER A 142 2.69 -29.41 -1.16
CA SER A 142 2.16 -30.37 -0.18
C SER A 142 1.41 -29.71 0.98
N THR A 143 1.08 -28.41 0.89
CA THR A 143 0.53 -27.63 1.99
C THR A 143 -1.00 -27.70 2.03
N ASN A 144 -1.60 -27.14 3.09
CA ASN A 144 -3.05 -27.21 3.32
C ASN A 144 -3.86 -26.18 2.50
N ASP A 145 -3.23 -25.27 1.75
CA ASP A 145 -3.92 -24.11 1.15
C ASP A 145 -4.25 -24.29 -0.34
N LYS A 146 -4.91 -25.42 -0.64
CA LYS A 146 -5.17 -25.89 -2.01
C LYS A 146 -6.13 -25.03 -2.83
N LYS A 147 -6.81 -24.07 -2.20
CA LYS A 147 -7.84 -23.24 -2.86
C LYS A 147 -7.22 -22.29 -3.88
N HIS A 148 -6.02 -21.80 -3.61
CA HIS A 148 -5.33 -20.81 -4.43
C HIS A 148 -4.46 -21.45 -5.53
N GLU A 149 -4.02 -22.69 -5.33
CA GLU A 149 -3.12 -23.39 -6.26
C GLU A 149 -3.74 -23.70 -7.64
N PHE A 150 -5.05 -23.96 -7.70
CA PHE A 150 -5.72 -24.27 -8.97
C PHE A 150 -5.85 -23.06 -9.89
N PRO A 151 -6.36 -21.90 -9.43
CA PRO A 151 -6.30 -20.66 -10.20
C PRO A 151 -4.88 -20.34 -10.71
N ASP A 152 -3.86 -20.46 -9.87
CA ASP A 152 -2.46 -20.23 -10.24
C ASP A 152 -1.97 -21.18 -11.33
N ALA A 153 -2.24 -22.48 -11.19
CA ALA A 153 -1.86 -23.47 -12.19
C ALA A 153 -2.55 -23.20 -13.53
N ILE A 154 -3.84 -22.83 -13.52
CA ILE A 154 -4.58 -22.45 -14.72
C ILE A 154 -3.98 -21.19 -15.35
N ALA A 155 -3.64 -20.18 -14.55
CA ALA A 155 -3.02 -18.94 -15.03
C ALA A 155 -1.67 -19.23 -15.71
N LEU A 156 -0.79 -19.96 -15.04
CA LEU A 156 0.55 -20.30 -15.52
C LEU A 156 0.51 -21.15 -16.81
N LEU A 157 -0.35 -22.17 -16.87
CA LEU A 157 -0.53 -22.96 -18.10
C LEU A 157 -1.10 -22.13 -19.25
N THR A 158 -2.00 -21.19 -18.96
CA THR A 158 -2.56 -20.26 -19.96
C THR A 158 -1.47 -19.35 -20.51
N LEU A 159 -0.64 -18.78 -19.63
CA LEU A 159 0.47 -17.89 -19.96
C LEU A 159 1.56 -18.62 -20.76
N GLU A 160 1.95 -19.82 -20.33
CA GLU A 160 2.93 -20.63 -21.05
C GLU A 160 2.44 -20.99 -22.45
N SER A 161 1.20 -21.46 -22.57
CA SER A 161 0.61 -21.81 -23.87
C SER A 161 0.56 -20.60 -24.81
N TRP A 162 0.21 -19.42 -24.29
CA TRP A 162 0.22 -18.18 -25.06
C TRP A 162 1.64 -17.77 -25.47
N ALA A 163 2.60 -17.80 -24.53
CA ALA A 163 3.98 -17.42 -24.76
C ALA A 163 4.65 -18.30 -25.83
N VAL A 164 4.49 -19.62 -25.71
CA VAL A 164 4.96 -20.60 -26.70
C VAL A 164 4.27 -20.40 -28.05
N GLY A 165 2.94 -20.23 -28.05
CA GLY A 165 2.16 -20.10 -29.29
C GLY A 165 2.45 -18.82 -30.08
N ASN A 166 2.98 -17.78 -29.43
CA ASN A 166 3.33 -16.51 -30.06
C ASN A 166 4.85 -16.30 -30.20
N ASP A 167 5.66 -17.25 -29.73
CA ASP A 167 7.13 -17.15 -29.64
C ASP A 167 7.59 -15.87 -28.90
N LYS A 168 6.98 -15.62 -27.74
CA LYS A 168 7.25 -14.43 -26.92
C LYS A 168 7.69 -14.83 -25.53
N ARG A 169 8.90 -14.43 -25.16
CA ARG A 169 9.34 -14.52 -23.75
C ARG A 169 8.55 -13.51 -22.94
N THR A 170 7.94 -13.99 -21.85
CA THR A 170 6.98 -13.25 -21.05
C THR A 170 7.52 -13.10 -19.63
N VAL A 171 7.55 -11.86 -19.15
CA VAL A 171 7.82 -11.55 -17.74
C VAL A 171 6.52 -11.73 -16.95
N LEU A 172 6.58 -12.45 -15.85
CA LEU A 172 5.50 -12.63 -14.91
C LEU A 172 5.88 -11.90 -13.62
N VAL A 173 4.97 -11.08 -13.08
CA VAL A 173 5.20 -10.41 -11.80
C VAL A 173 4.36 -11.08 -10.74
N SER A 174 5.01 -11.75 -9.80
CA SER A 174 4.35 -12.46 -8.70
C SER A 174 5.30 -12.61 -7.51
N LYS A 175 4.78 -12.44 -6.29
CA LYS A 175 5.50 -12.80 -5.05
C LYS A 175 5.33 -14.28 -4.68
N ASP A 176 4.56 -15.03 -5.46
CA ASP A 176 4.22 -16.42 -5.16
C ASP A 176 5.37 -17.38 -5.53
N LYS A 177 5.72 -18.27 -4.60
CA LYS A 177 6.83 -19.21 -4.78
C LYS A 177 6.51 -20.32 -5.77
N GLY A 178 5.24 -20.71 -5.90
CA GLY A 178 4.73 -21.65 -6.89
C GLY A 178 4.90 -21.13 -8.31
N TRP A 179 4.65 -19.83 -8.54
CA TRP A 179 4.93 -19.18 -9.83
C TRP A 179 6.42 -19.25 -10.19
N HIS A 180 7.31 -18.90 -9.26
CA HIS A 180 8.76 -19.00 -9.46
C HIS A 180 9.21 -20.44 -9.72
N ALA A 181 8.66 -21.41 -8.99
CA ALA A 181 8.98 -22.82 -9.15
C ALA A 181 8.55 -23.35 -10.52
N PHE A 182 7.35 -22.97 -11.00
CA PHE A 182 6.85 -23.32 -12.32
C PHE A 182 7.74 -22.75 -13.43
N ALA A 183 8.06 -21.45 -13.36
CA ALA A 183 8.81 -20.77 -14.41
C ALA A 183 10.24 -21.31 -14.61
N LYS A 184 10.86 -21.93 -13.58
CA LYS A 184 12.17 -22.61 -13.74
C LYS A 184 12.14 -23.72 -14.80
N GLY A 185 10.98 -24.33 -15.04
CA GLY A 185 10.80 -25.37 -16.07
C GLY A 185 10.53 -24.83 -17.47
N SER A 186 10.32 -23.51 -17.63
CA SER A 186 9.88 -22.90 -18.88
C SER A 186 10.95 -21.99 -19.48
N PRO A 187 11.33 -22.15 -20.77
CA PRO A 187 12.22 -21.21 -21.44
C PRO A 187 11.52 -19.89 -21.82
N TYR A 188 10.18 -19.88 -21.78
CA TYR A 188 9.36 -18.76 -22.22
C TYR A 188 8.91 -17.84 -21.08
N LEU A 189 8.91 -18.33 -19.84
CA LEU A 189 8.43 -17.57 -18.69
C LEU A 189 9.60 -17.15 -17.79
N HIS A 190 9.55 -15.90 -17.33
CA HIS A 190 10.51 -15.38 -16.36
C HIS A 190 9.75 -14.64 -15.26
N VAL A 191 9.88 -15.10 -14.01
CA VAL A 191 9.16 -14.51 -12.88
C VAL A 191 10.07 -13.55 -12.13
N VAL A 192 9.54 -12.39 -11.77
CA VAL A 192 10.13 -11.41 -10.87
C VAL A 192 9.15 -11.08 -9.74
N GLU A 193 9.67 -10.68 -8.58
CA GLU A 193 8.86 -10.49 -7.36
C GLU A 193 8.09 -9.16 -7.35
N ASP A 194 8.63 -8.12 -7.96
CA ASP A 194 8.06 -6.78 -7.94
C ASP A 194 7.96 -6.14 -9.33
N LEU A 195 6.95 -5.29 -9.49
CA LEU A 195 6.66 -4.63 -10.77
C LEU A 195 7.78 -3.67 -11.20
N PRO A 196 8.45 -2.91 -10.30
CA PRO A 196 9.62 -2.12 -10.67
C PRO A 196 10.75 -2.94 -11.31
N ASP A 197 11.07 -4.12 -10.77
CA ASP A 197 12.07 -5.04 -11.34
C ASP A 197 11.63 -5.53 -12.72
N ALA A 198 10.33 -5.81 -12.90
CA ALA A 198 9.78 -6.17 -14.20
C ALA A 198 9.93 -5.05 -15.24
N LEU A 199 9.58 -3.82 -14.86
CA LEU A 199 9.65 -2.66 -15.74
C LEU A 199 11.10 -2.32 -16.13
N ALA A 200 12.05 -2.54 -15.21
CA ALA A 200 13.48 -2.37 -15.47
C ALA A 200 13.99 -3.30 -16.60
N LEU A 201 13.41 -4.50 -16.76
CA LEU A 201 13.77 -5.43 -17.83
C LEU A 201 13.40 -4.91 -19.23
N PHE A 202 12.47 -3.96 -19.32
CA PHE A 202 12.05 -3.35 -20.59
C PHE A 202 12.78 -2.04 -20.89
N GLN A 203 13.68 -1.59 -20.02
CA GLN A 203 14.40 -0.32 -20.21
C GLN A 203 15.71 -0.51 -20.99
N PRO A 204 16.12 0.47 -21.83
CA PRO A 204 17.38 0.38 -22.57
C PRO A 204 18.61 0.32 -21.63
N HIS A 205 19.32 -0.81 -21.60
CA HIS A 205 20.46 -1.04 -20.70
C HIS A 205 21.54 0.06 -20.72
N THR A 206 21.83 0.64 -21.88
CA THR A 206 22.84 1.71 -22.01
C THR A 206 22.39 3.00 -21.31
N LYS A 207 21.10 3.37 -21.41
CA LYS A 207 20.55 4.56 -20.72
C LYS A 207 20.47 4.31 -19.21
N VAL A 208 20.03 3.11 -18.82
CA VAL A 208 19.95 2.65 -17.42
C VAL A 208 21.30 2.79 -16.72
N LYS A 209 22.36 2.21 -17.29
CA LYS A 209 23.70 2.24 -16.69
C LYS A 209 24.21 3.67 -16.49
N THR A 210 24.10 4.52 -17.52
CA THR A 210 24.54 5.92 -17.47
C THR A 210 23.82 6.69 -16.35
N LEU A 211 22.50 6.50 -16.24
CA LEU A 211 21.69 7.19 -15.23
C LEU A 211 22.02 6.72 -13.81
N ILE A 212 22.23 5.42 -13.59
CA ILE A 212 22.66 4.89 -12.29
C ILE A 212 24.04 5.46 -11.92
N GLU A 213 24.99 5.48 -12.86
CA GLU A 213 26.32 6.06 -12.63
C GLU A 213 26.23 7.55 -12.24
N MET A 214 25.38 8.34 -12.91
CA MET A 214 25.15 9.75 -12.56
C MET A 214 24.57 9.91 -11.15
N LEU A 215 23.48 9.19 -10.85
CA LEU A 215 22.83 9.24 -9.53
C LEU A 215 23.78 8.87 -8.38
N GLN A 216 24.69 7.93 -8.64
CA GLN A 216 25.69 7.49 -7.66
C GLN A 216 26.90 8.44 -7.57
N ALA A 217 27.33 9.07 -8.66
CA ALA A 217 28.48 9.98 -8.69
C ALA A 217 28.16 11.33 -8.02
N ASP A 218 26.91 11.79 -8.15
CA ASP A 218 26.51 13.11 -7.68
C ASP A 218 26.06 13.13 -6.20
N GLY A 219 26.11 11.98 -5.50
CA GLY A 219 25.70 11.89 -4.10
C GLY A 219 24.24 12.30 -3.86
N LEU A 220 23.38 12.24 -4.88
CA LEU A 220 22.01 12.76 -4.83
C LEU A 220 21.16 12.04 -3.76
N LEU A 221 21.49 10.78 -3.48
CA LEU A 221 20.85 9.95 -2.44
C LEU A 221 21.66 9.93 -1.12
N ASP A 222 22.71 10.74 -0.99
CA ASP A 222 23.41 10.91 0.27
C ASP A 222 22.52 11.68 1.26
N ARG A 223 22.70 11.42 2.55
CA ARG A 223 21.79 11.87 3.64
C ARG A 223 21.60 13.38 3.72
N ASP A 224 22.45 14.18 3.07
CA ASP A 224 22.40 15.64 3.09
C ASP A 224 22.05 16.25 1.72
N GLY A 225 21.77 15.43 0.69
CA GLY A 225 21.43 15.88 -0.66
C GLY A 225 20.04 16.53 -0.75
N THR A 226 19.83 17.45 -1.71
CA THR A 226 18.52 18.10 -1.92
C THR A 226 17.44 17.08 -2.29
N LEU A 227 17.75 16.12 -3.15
CA LEU A 227 16.83 15.04 -3.52
C LEU A 227 16.47 14.18 -2.30
N PHE A 228 17.45 13.80 -1.46
CA PHE A 228 17.19 13.04 -0.24
C PHE A 228 16.20 13.78 0.68
N HIS A 229 16.35 15.10 0.85
CA HIS A 229 15.41 15.91 1.63
C HIS A 229 14.01 15.94 1.00
N SER A 230 13.90 16.09 -0.32
CA SER A 230 12.62 16.03 -1.02
C SER A 230 11.93 14.68 -0.81
N ILE A 231 12.67 13.57 -0.92
CA ILE A 231 12.15 12.22 -0.67
C ILE A 231 11.70 12.07 0.78
N LYS A 232 12.54 12.48 1.74
CA LYS A 232 12.23 12.42 3.17
C LYS A 232 10.95 13.20 3.50
N ASN A 233 10.78 14.39 2.93
CA ASN A 233 9.60 15.20 3.15
C ASN A 233 8.35 14.52 2.57
N ALA A 234 8.41 14.02 1.34
CA ALA A 234 7.30 13.29 0.72
C ALA A 234 6.90 12.03 1.53
N ILE A 235 7.88 11.27 2.03
CA ILE A 235 7.64 10.13 2.92
C ILE A 235 6.97 10.58 4.22
N SER A 236 7.46 11.65 4.83
CA SER A 236 6.91 12.16 6.10
C SER A 236 5.48 12.64 5.95
N GLU A 237 5.17 13.37 4.88
CA GLU A 237 3.83 13.85 4.55
C GLU A 237 2.88 12.67 4.29
N SER A 238 3.28 11.76 3.41
CA SER A 238 2.51 10.54 3.11
C SER A 238 2.25 9.68 4.36
N ALA A 239 3.22 9.55 5.26
CA ALA A 239 3.06 8.81 6.51
C ALA A 239 2.04 9.48 7.44
N SER A 240 2.06 10.81 7.53
CA SER A 240 1.14 11.57 8.41
C SER A 240 -0.32 11.55 7.95
N GLU A 241 -0.56 11.30 6.66
CA GLU A 241 -1.90 11.22 6.06
C GLU A 241 -2.54 9.82 6.14
N GLN A 242 -1.80 8.82 6.63
CA GLN A 242 -2.29 7.46 6.75
C GLN A 242 -3.42 7.36 7.78
N THR A 243 -4.38 6.46 7.54
CA THR A 243 -5.50 6.18 8.44
C THR A 243 -5.61 4.68 8.71
N PRO A 244 -4.65 4.09 9.44
CA PRO A 244 -4.65 2.65 9.68
C PRO A 244 -5.85 2.23 10.55
N GLU A 245 -6.31 1.00 10.34
CA GLU A 245 -7.30 0.39 11.23
C GLU A 245 -6.66 0.07 12.58
N ILE A 246 -7.33 0.43 13.67
CA ILE A 246 -6.86 0.22 15.04
C ILE A 246 -7.57 -0.99 15.64
N GLU A 247 -6.79 -1.92 16.20
CA GLU A 247 -7.29 -3.08 16.95
C GLU A 247 -6.79 -3.02 18.40
N ALA A 248 -7.71 -3.02 19.35
CA ALA A 248 -7.42 -3.03 20.78
C ALA A 248 -8.43 -3.88 21.54
N ASN A 249 -8.05 -4.34 22.74
CA ASN A 249 -8.87 -5.11 23.64
C ASN A 249 -9.07 -4.33 24.95
N SER A 250 -10.29 -4.28 25.46
CA SER A 250 -10.56 -3.70 26.78
C SER A 250 -11.68 -4.44 27.50
N LEU A 251 -11.68 -4.36 28.82
CA LEU A 251 -12.81 -4.80 29.65
C LEU A 251 -14.01 -3.84 29.55
N PHE A 252 -13.76 -2.60 29.11
CA PHE A 252 -14.77 -1.56 28.95
C PHE A 252 -15.08 -1.33 27.48
N TYR A 253 -16.21 -0.67 27.22
CA TYR A 253 -16.43 -0.13 25.89
C TYR A 253 -15.42 0.98 25.65
N PHE A 254 -14.86 1.04 24.46
CA PHE A 254 -13.92 2.09 24.09
C PHE A 254 -14.21 2.62 22.70
N GLU A 255 -13.85 3.89 22.52
CA GLU A 255 -13.72 4.54 21.22
C GLU A 255 -12.32 5.17 21.17
N ASN A 256 -11.72 5.23 19.99
CA ASN A 256 -10.47 5.94 19.77
C ASN A 256 -10.74 7.26 19.05
N ASP A 257 -9.97 8.28 19.43
CA ASP A 257 -9.97 9.58 18.79
C ASP A 257 -9.11 9.56 17.51
N GLU A 258 -8.80 10.75 17.00
CA GLU A 258 -7.91 10.97 15.85
C GLU A 258 -6.55 10.28 16.07
N ILE A 259 -6.09 9.61 15.01
CA ILE A 259 -4.81 8.93 14.98
C ILE A 259 -3.75 9.96 14.60
N GLN A 260 -2.74 10.13 15.46
CA GLN A 260 -1.57 10.95 15.17
C GLN A 260 -0.43 10.04 14.77
N ILE A 261 0.19 10.34 13.63
CA ILE A 261 1.30 9.55 13.09
C ILE A 261 2.54 10.44 12.99
N GLU A 262 3.56 10.10 13.76
CA GLU A 262 4.86 10.73 13.73
C GLU A 262 5.82 9.89 12.89
N TYR A 263 6.42 10.50 11.87
CA TYR A 263 7.49 9.88 11.09
C TYR A 263 8.80 9.86 11.89
N LEU A 264 9.34 8.66 12.16
CA LEU A 264 10.59 8.50 12.92
C LEU A 264 11.82 8.39 12.01
N GLY A 265 11.67 7.79 10.83
CA GLY A 265 12.78 7.50 9.94
C GLY A 265 12.44 6.46 8.87
N HIS A 266 13.27 6.34 7.84
CA HIS A 266 13.16 5.27 6.85
C HIS A 266 14.51 4.62 6.55
N LYS A 267 14.47 3.43 5.96
CA LYS A 267 15.63 2.75 5.37
C LYS A 267 15.29 2.33 3.95
N PHE A 268 16.11 2.71 2.99
CA PHE A 268 15.97 2.20 1.63
C PHE A 268 16.49 0.76 1.54
N ALA A 269 15.84 -0.05 0.71
CA ALA A 269 16.37 -1.34 0.28
C ALA A 269 17.76 -1.14 -0.33
N GLN A 270 18.71 -2.02 0.00
CA GLN A 270 20.11 -1.90 -0.43
C GLN A 270 20.41 -2.82 -1.61
N GLY A 271 21.26 -2.36 -2.52
CA GLY A 271 21.88 -3.17 -3.57
C GLY A 271 23.14 -3.89 -3.09
N GLU A 272 23.85 -4.55 -4.01
CA GLU A 272 25.07 -5.32 -3.71
C GLU A 272 26.22 -4.47 -3.13
N ASP A 273 26.21 -3.16 -3.35
CA ASP A 273 27.22 -2.20 -2.91
C ASP A 273 26.86 -1.46 -1.60
N ASN A 274 25.86 -1.94 -0.86
CA ASN A 274 25.27 -1.29 0.33
C ASN A 274 24.67 0.11 0.07
N LYS A 275 24.55 0.55 -1.19
CA LYS A 275 23.84 1.78 -1.55
C LYS A 275 22.35 1.49 -1.76
N PRO A 276 21.48 2.51 -1.74
CA PRO A 276 20.07 2.33 -2.09
C PRO A 276 19.91 1.64 -3.45
N LYS A 277 19.09 0.58 -3.51
CA LYS A 277 18.72 -0.12 -4.75
C LYS A 277 17.79 0.79 -5.55
N VAL A 278 18.34 1.47 -6.56
CA VAL A 278 17.56 2.28 -7.51
C VAL A 278 17.11 1.38 -8.65
N ARG A 279 15.80 1.35 -8.90
CA ARG A 279 15.23 0.70 -10.11
C ARG A 279 14.72 1.78 -11.04
N ILE A 280 14.98 1.59 -12.33
CA ILE A 280 14.50 2.51 -13.34
C ILE A 280 13.22 1.95 -13.94
N VAL A 281 12.14 2.70 -13.78
CA VAL A 281 10.78 2.31 -14.12
C VAL A 281 10.41 2.76 -15.54
N LEU A 282 10.90 3.94 -15.93
CA LEU A 282 10.67 4.55 -17.24
C LEU A 282 11.86 5.43 -17.61
N ILE A 283 12.33 5.31 -18.86
CA ILE A 283 13.27 6.25 -19.47
C ILE A 283 12.78 6.66 -20.86
N GLU A 284 12.29 7.88 -20.95
CA GLU A 284 12.02 8.57 -22.21
C GLU A 284 13.03 9.72 -22.41
N ASP A 285 12.82 10.55 -23.43
CA ASP A 285 13.75 11.65 -23.71
C ASP A 285 13.51 12.86 -22.78
N ASP A 286 12.28 13.07 -22.30
CA ASP A 286 11.88 14.18 -21.41
C ASP A 286 11.27 13.72 -20.07
N LEU A 287 11.20 12.41 -19.82
CA LEU A 287 10.66 11.83 -18.59
C LEU A 287 11.51 10.66 -18.13
N VAL A 288 11.86 10.69 -16.85
CA VAL A 288 12.50 9.57 -16.15
C VAL A 288 11.74 9.30 -14.86
N VAL A 289 11.40 8.04 -14.62
CA VAL A 289 10.78 7.58 -13.38
C VAL A 289 11.68 6.57 -12.70
N LEU A 290 12.03 6.86 -11.44
CA LEU A 290 12.83 5.99 -10.58
C LEU A 290 11.95 5.40 -9.48
N SER A 291 12.29 4.19 -9.02
CA SER A 291 11.68 3.55 -7.86
C SER A 291 12.74 3.21 -6.81
N LEU A 292 12.44 3.54 -5.55
CA LEU A 292 13.13 3.11 -4.35
C LEU A 292 12.12 2.39 -3.43
N THR A 293 12.45 1.22 -2.89
CA THR A 293 11.67 0.63 -1.79
C THR A 293 12.21 1.16 -0.46
N ALA A 294 11.32 1.63 0.41
CA ALA A 294 11.62 2.13 1.73
C ALA A 294 10.86 1.35 2.81
N LEU A 295 11.55 0.95 3.87
CA LEU A 295 10.93 0.56 5.13
C LEU A 295 10.79 1.81 6.01
N ILE A 296 9.56 2.30 6.14
CA ILE A 296 9.23 3.52 6.89
C ILE A 296 8.89 3.13 8.32
N ASN A 297 9.46 3.84 9.29
CA ASN A 297 9.21 3.65 10.72
C ASN A 297 8.41 4.85 11.23
N THR A 298 7.32 4.57 11.91
CA THR A 298 6.41 5.58 12.45
C THR A 298 6.10 5.29 13.91
N LYS A 299 5.69 6.33 14.62
CA LYS A 299 5.07 6.24 15.94
C LYS A 299 3.62 6.66 15.79
N ILE A 300 2.72 5.75 16.14
CA ILE A 300 1.28 5.92 16.06
C ILE A 300 0.80 6.19 17.47
N MET A 301 0.10 7.31 17.66
CA MET A 301 -0.45 7.75 18.93
C MET A 301 -1.95 7.94 18.77
N THR A 302 -2.72 7.44 19.72
CA THR A 302 -4.16 7.67 19.77
C THR A 302 -4.63 7.75 21.21
N THR A 303 -5.69 8.51 21.42
CA THR A 303 -6.37 8.60 22.71
C THR A 303 -7.55 7.63 22.69
N PHE A 304 -7.61 6.76 23.69
CA PHE A 304 -8.75 5.90 23.94
C PHE A 304 -9.63 6.51 25.02
N SER A 305 -10.92 6.62 24.73
CA SER A 305 -11.95 7.00 25.70
C SER A 305 -12.75 5.78 26.11
N PHE A 306 -12.88 5.54 27.41
CA PHE A 306 -13.55 4.35 27.95
C PHE A 306 -14.90 4.71 28.55
N SER A 307 -15.86 3.80 28.42
CA SER A 307 -17.15 3.93 29.11
C SER A 307 -17.77 2.58 29.48
N GLN A 308 -18.71 2.62 30.42
CA GLN A 308 -19.49 1.47 30.84
C GLN A 308 -20.96 1.82 30.92
N TYR A 309 -21.82 0.90 30.47
CA TYR A 309 -23.26 1.09 30.52
C TYR A 309 -23.79 1.00 31.95
N ASP A 310 -24.46 2.05 32.41
CA ASP A 310 -25.22 2.05 33.66
C ASP A 310 -26.69 1.68 33.40
N SER A 311 -27.11 0.57 33.99
CA SER A 311 -28.47 0.06 33.89
C SER A 311 -29.53 0.88 34.66
N ILE A 312 -29.12 1.74 35.60
CA ILE A 312 -30.02 2.58 36.39
C ILE A 312 -30.48 3.75 35.53
N ASP A 313 -29.52 4.54 35.03
CA ASP A 313 -29.77 5.73 34.23
C ASP A 313 -29.95 5.43 32.73
N LYS A 314 -29.67 4.18 32.33
CA LYS A 314 -29.71 3.67 30.95
C LYS A 314 -28.80 4.42 29.99
N ASP A 315 -27.66 4.88 30.49
CA ASP A 315 -26.67 5.66 29.74
C ASP A 315 -25.25 5.11 29.95
N TYR A 316 -24.31 5.51 29.09
CA TYR A 316 -22.89 5.20 29.25
C TYR A 316 -22.22 6.23 30.14
N VAL A 317 -21.53 5.75 31.18
CA VAL A 317 -20.72 6.59 32.07
C VAL A 317 -19.28 6.54 31.59
N SER A 318 -18.69 7.73 31.37
CA SER A 318 -17.27 7.86 31.04
C SER A 318 -16.40 7.38 32.20
N LEU A 319 -15.37 6.60 31.87
CA LEU A 319 -14.40 6.04 32.82
C LEU A 319 -13.02 6.70 32.69
N GLY A 320 -12.93 7.81 31.96
CA GLY A 320 -11.65 8.46 31.62
C GLY A 320 -11.07 7.93 30.32
N GLY A 321 -9.81 8.27 30.09
CA GLY A 321 -9.09 7.89 28.87
C GLY A 321 -7.67 7.42 29.12
N SER A 322 -7.01 6.98 28.07
CA SER A 322 -5.57 6.75 28.06
C SER A 322 -5.00 7.20 26.72
N VAL A 323 -3.75 7.67 26.73
CA VAL A 323 -2.99 7.91 25.50
C VAL A 323 -2.04 6.75 25.32
N GLU A 324 -2.21 6.03 24.23
CA GLU A 324 -1.35 4.90 23.91
C GLU A 324 -0.51 5.22 22.69
N GLU A 325 0.70 4.66 22.66
CA GLU A 325 1.62 4.79 21.54
C GLU A 325 2.16 3.43 21.08
N ARG A 326 2.29 3.25 19.77
CA ARG A 326 2.90 2.05 19.18
C ARG A 326 3.83 2.46 18.04
N ASN A 327 5.00 1.82 17.99
CA ASN A 327 5.89 1.96 16.85
C ASN A 327 5.51 0.91 15.81
N GLU A 328 5.32 1.36 14.58
CA GLU A 328 4.99 0.50 13.47
C GLU A 328 5.94 0.74 12.30
N SER A 329 6.01 -0.24 11.42
CA SER A 329 6.78 -0.11 10.20
C SER A 329 6.05 -0.72 9.03
N TYR A 330 6.14 -0.06 7.89
CA TYR A 330 5.52 -0.52 6.66
C TYR A 330 6.45 -0.27 5.48
N GLU A 331 6.30 -1.11 4.47
CA GLU A 331 7.03 -0.98 3.21
C GLU A 331 6.27 -0.04 2.28
N ALA A 332 6.99 0.84 1.61
CA ALA A 332 6.45 1.70 0.56
C ALA A 332 7.42 1.79 -0.62
N ASP A 333 6.87 1.87 -1.83
CA ASP A 333 7.63 2.25 -3.02
C ASP A 333 7.54 3.76 -3.22
N VAL A 334 8.71 4.39 -3.34
CA VAL A 334 8.87 5.82 -3.62
C VAL A 334 9.18 5.98 -5.10
N LEU A 335 8.25 6.56 -5.84
CA LEU A 335 8.40 6.87 -7.26
C LEU A 335 8.82 8.32 -7.43
N ILE A 336 9.92 8.55 -8.13
CA ILE A 336 10.51 9.88 -8.32
C ILE A 336 10.44 10.21 -9.80
N HIS A 337 9.70 11.27 -10.12
CA HIS A 337 9.44 11.68 -11.49
C HIS A 337 10.31 12.88 -11.84
N PHE A 338 11.18 12.72 -12.82
CA PHE A 338 12.00 13.79 -13.37
C PHE A 338 11.48 14.15 -14.75
N LYS A 339 11.18 15.44 -14.95
CA LYS A 339 10.75 15.97 -16.25
C LYS A 339 11.80 16.92 -16.81
N GLY A 340 12.12 16.80 -18.09
CA GLY A 340 13.15 17.58 -18.78
C GLY A 340 14.29 16.70 -19.31
N ASP A 341 15.38 17.34 -19.78
CA ASP A 341 16.55 16.61 -20.27
C ASP A 341 17.26 15.93 -19.10
N TRP A 342 17.06 14.62 -18.96
CA TRP A 342 17.64 13.83 -17.89
C TRP A 342 19.16 13.73 -17.96
N LYS A 343 19.80 14.10 -19.08
CA LYS A 343 21.27 14.20 -19.12
C LYS A 343 21.80 15.30 -18.21
N GLU A 344 20.94 16.22 -17.78
CA GLU A 344 21.24 17.27 -16.80
C GLU A 344 20.91 16.87 -15.36
N LEU A 345 20.60 15.59 -15.06
CA LEU A 345 20.22 15.15 -13.70
C LEU A 345 21.25 15.58 -12.63
N GLY A 346 22.54 15.63 -12.98
CA GLY A 346 23.63 16.06 -12.10
C GLY A 346 23.80 17.58 -11.93
N ASN A 347 23.05 18.39 -12.68
CA ASN A 347 23.23 19.83 -12.77
C ASN A 347 22.14 20.66 -12.08
N SER A 348 21.24 20.04 -11.27
CA SER A 348 20.12 20.64 -10.50
C SER A 348 18.69 20.23 -10.94
N LEU A 349 18.50 19.07 -11.56
CA LEU A 349 17.15 18.62 -11.89
C LEU A 349 16.40 18.21 -10.61
N ALA A 350 15.55 19.10 -10.12
CA ALA A 350 14.64 18.80 -9.02
C ALA A 350 13.59 17.78 -9.47
N PRO A 351 13.16 16.86 -8.59
CA PRO A 351 12.04 15.98 -8.89
C PRO A 351 10.80 16.84 -9.16
N ASN A 352 10.11 16.53 -10.24
CA ASN A 352 8.87 17.20 -10.62
C ASN A 352 7.70 16.72 -9.76
N GLU A 353 7.74 15.46 -9.32
CA GLU A 353 6.77 14.81 -8.45
C GLU A 353 7.45 13.64 -7.72
N ILE A 354 7.03 13.38 -6.48
CA ILE A 354 7.42 12.19 -5.70
C ILE A 354 6.15 11.55 -5.20
N GLU A 355 5.83 10.36 -5.68
CA GLU A 355 4.69 9.57 -5.20
C GLU A 355 5.19 8.54 -4.18
N VAL A 356 4.52 8.40 -3.04
CA VAL A 356 4.81 7.39 -2.03
C VAL A 356 3.65 6.40 -2.00
N VAL A 357 3.92 5.16 -2.36
CA VAL A 357 2.92 4.10 -2.52
C VAL A 357 3.17 3.03 -1.48
N GLY A 358 2.37 3.02 -0.43
CA GLY A 358 2.41 2.04 0.65
C GLY A 358 1.43 2.44 1.75
N GLU A 359 0.86 1.46 2.44
CA GLU A 359 -0.09 1.69 3.52
C GLU A 359 0.32 0.90 4.76
N MET A 360 0.00 1.46 5.92
CA MET A 360 0.09 0.73 7.17
C MET A 360 -1.04 -0.31 7.26
N GLY A 361 -0.71 -1.48 7.81
CA GLY A 361 -1.69 -2.51 8.12
C GLY A 361 -2.54 -2.18 9.35
N ILE A 362 -3.20 -3.21 9.88
CA ILE A 362 -3.91 -3.10 11.17
C ILE A 362 -2.89 -2.92 12.28
N VAL A 363 -3.07 -1.88 13.09
CA VAL A 363 -2.19 -1.54 14.22
C VAL A 363 -2.79 -2.12 15.48
N LYS A 364 -2.06 -3.03 16.13
CA LYS A 364 -2.54 -3.73 17.33
C LYS A 364 -2.01 -3.05 18.58
N PHE A 365 -2.89 -2.36 19.29
CA PHE A 365 -2.57 -1.74 20.58
C PHE A 365 -2.60 -2.75 21.73
N GLY A 366 -3.21 -3.92 21.55
CA GLY A 366 -3.29 -4.94 22.59
C GLY A 366 -4.30 -4.57 23.67
N ASP A 367 -4.02 -4.95 24.92
CA ASP A 367 -4.90 -4.65 26.05
C ASP A 367 -4.74 -3.19 26.50
N ILE A 368 -5.86 -2.45 26.53
CA ILE A 368 -5.94 -1.04 26.92
C ILE A 368 -6.92 -0.85 28.08
N ALA A 369 -6.62 0.12 28.95
CA ALA A 369 -7.45 0.45 30.10
C ALA A 369 -7.34 1.95 30.43
N PRO A 370 -8.31 2.51 31.18
CA PRO A 370 -8.22 3.88 31.66
C PRO A 370 -6.94 4.11 32.48
N ASP A 371 -6.30 5.26 32.28
CA ASP A 371 -5.15 5.67 33.08
C ASP A 371 -5.53 6.76 34.08
N TYR A 372 -5.61 6.37 35.35
CA TYR A 372 -5.92 7.27 36.48
C TYR A 372 -4.67 7.85 37.17
N SER A 373 -3.47 7.65 36.58
CA SER A 373 -2.24 8.14 37.19
C SER A 373 -2.19 9.67 37.29
N SER A 374 -2.78 10.38 36.32
CA SER A 374 -2.85 11.84 36.28
C SER A 374 -3.82 12.45 37.30
N ASP A 375 -4.98 11.82 37.54
CA ASP A 375 -5.98 12.28 38.52
C ASP A 375 -5.42 12.28 39.95
N ARG A 376 -4.55 11.30 40.26
CA ARG A 376 -3.89 11.20 41.56
C ARG A 376 -2.93 12.34 41.84
N ASP A 377 -2.23 12.82 40.80
CA ASP A 377 -1.26 13.90 40.94
C ASP A 377 -1.96 15.25 41.17
N GLU A 378 -3.13 15.49 40.59
CA GLU A 378 -3.94 16.68 40.86
C GLU A 378 -4.54 16.68 42.27
N GLU A 379 -5.06 15.53 42.74
CA GLU A 379 -5.63 15.38 44.08
C GLU A 379 -4.55 15.60 45.17
N LEU A 380 -3.36 15.01 45.00
CA LEU A 380 -2.20 15.24 45.89
C LEU A 380 -1.74 16.70 45.90
N ARG A 381 -1.81 17.38 44.74
CA ARG A 381 -1.43 18.79 44.63
C ARG A 381 -2.42 19.69 45.38
N TRP A 382 -3.71 19.40 45.30
CA TRP A 382 -4.74 20.14 46.03
C TRP A 382 -4.65 19.93 47.54
N GLU A 383 -4.37 18.70 47.98
CA GLU A 383 -4.12 18.41 49.41
C GLU A 383 -2.91 19.18 49.94
N TRP A 384 -1.81 19.22 49.18
CA TRP A 384 -0.62 19.98 49.55
C TRP A 384 -0.88 21.50 49.61
N GLU A 385 -1.57 22.08 48.62
CA GLU A 385 -1.93 23.50 48.63
C GLU A 385 -2.87 23.86 49.78
N TRP A 386 -3.79 22.96 50.13
CA TRP A 386 -4.70 23.12 51.28
C TRP A 386 -3.96 23.08 52.61
N GLU A 387 -3.04 22.12 52.81
CA GLU A 387 -2.21 22.05 54.02
C GLU A 387 -1.38 23.33 54.20
N GLN A 388 -0.80 23.85 53.12
CA GLN A 388 0.00 25.08 53.15
C GLN A 388 -0.85 26.31 53.52
N GLU A 389 -2.07 26.43 53.01
CA GLU A 389 -2.98 27.53 53.38
C GLU A 389 -3.47 27.41 54.83
N VAL A 390 -3.68 26.19 55.33
CA VAL A 390 -4.03 25.95 56.74
C VAL A 390 -2.88 26.36 57.67
N GLU A 391 -1.65 25.98 57.35
CA GLU A 391 -0.45 26.35 58.12
C GLU A 391 -0.26 27.87 58.12
N ARG A 392 -0.39 28.52 56.96
CA ARG A 392 -0.29 29.98 56.80
C ARG A 392 -1.31 30.72 57.66
N ARG A 393 -2.57 30.27 57.67
CA ARG A 393 -3.63 30.84 58.51
C ARG A 393 -3.40 30.63 60.00
N ARG A 394 -2.78 29.51 60.38
CA ARG A 394 -2.42 29.20 61.76
C ARG A 394 -1.33 30.14 62.28
N ASP A 395 -0.33 30.41 61.46
CA ASP A 395 0.76 31.34 61.77
C ASP A 395 0.28 32.79 61.84
N GLU A 396 -0.61 33.22 60.94
CA GLU A 396 -1.26 34.53 60.99
C GLU A 396 -2.12 34.71 62.26
N ALA A 397 -2.87 33.67 62.66
CA ALA A 397 -3.66 33.67 63.89
C ALA A 397 -2.79 33.72 65.16
N MET A 398 -1.60 33.10 65.14
CA MET A 398 -0.64 33.16 66.24
C MET A 398 0.06 34.52 66.34
N ASN A 399 0.33 35.18 65.21
CA ASN A 399 0.93 36.51 65.17
C ASN A 399 -0.05 37.65 65.49
N SER A 400 -1.36 37.47 65.30
CA SER A 400 -2.38 38.47 65.70
C SER A 400 -2.73 38.48 67.18
N LYS A 401 -2.24 37.49 67.96
CA LYS A 401 -2.45 37.37 69.42
C LYS A 401 -1.24 37.80 70.26
N ARG A 402 -0.15 38.26 69.62
CA ARG A 402 0.97 38.98 70.25
C ARG A 402 0.79 40.48 70.01
#